data_AF-A0AAE0H2H2-F1
#
_entry.id   AF-A0AAE0H2H2-F1
#
_cell.length_a   1.000
_cell.length_b   1.000
_cell.length_c   1.000
_cell.angle_alpha   90.00
_cell.angle_beta   90.00
_cell.angle_gamma   90.00
#
_symmetry.space_group_name_H-M   'P 1'
#
loop_
_entity.id
_entity.type
_entity.pdbx_description
1 polymer ?
#
loop_
_entity_poly.entity_id
_entity_poly.type
_entity_poly.pdbx_seq_one_letter_code
_entity_poly.pdbx_strand_id
1 'polypeptide(L)'
;MSIQLVLFLLAPEKKRKGKRKTYAQLAFEQKAPEKQKSLFPCRKGDPLGPFFMAVALQPALQATLNEHPDVFIMAYLDDIHILGPPDKVRAAYDTIVPLLIAAGLELNVPKSTVFCPDGACPEFEDVVDEAGTPMPGAVVPLPGVKVLGIPVGSDQWVADKCVEMALAAGAILPKLARLDDPQVQLLLLRFCAHPRFMHLVRGVPPHLLAHGALAHDNGIQECLQEVAGSPYPLGEEAVALSQLPTRWGGLGLSSAQRLAPAGWLGSWAQVWGKMVVLFPAVRDMLPHLGAPEDTEVGGHPLAAGLTAAMEDVRGARARVVAALGVGHSVPESLRVPEAAPVWGGFGSSQPTRQKELTNYQHGQAAFAGL
;
A
#
# COMPACT_ATOMS: atom_id res chain seq x y z
N MET A 1 10.56 14.91 -16.23
CA MET A 1 10.09 13.81 -15.35
C MET A 1 8.66 13.52 -15.77
N SER A 2 8.30 12.27 -15.96
CA SER A 2 6.96 11.88 -16.38
C SER A 2 6.08 11.69 -15.16
N ILE A 3 4.89 12.30 -15.14
CA ILE A 3 3.88 12.12 -14.08
C ILE A 3 2.86 11.09 -14.54
N GLN A 4 2.45 10.22 -13.63
CA GLN A 4 1.30 9.34 -13.80
C GLN A 4 0.11 9.99 -13.09
N LEU A 5 -0.94 10.31 -13.86
CA LEU A 5 -2.18 10.80 -13.32
C LEU A 5 -3.18 9.65 -13.26
N VAL A 6 -3.68 9.34 -12.07
CA VAL A 6 -4.79 8.40 -11.90
C VAL A 6 -6.01 9.17 -11.44
N LEU A 7 -6.94 9.39 -12.36
CA LEU A 7 -8.16 10.11 -12.10
C LEU A 7 -9.23 9.11 -11.65
N PHE A 8 -9.69 9.20 -10.40
CA PHE A 8 -10.83 8.42 -9.92
C PHE A 8 -12.09 9.28 -9.98
N LEU A 9 -13.08 8.83 -10.74
CA LEU A 9 -14.34 9.54 -10.85
C LEU A 9 -15.40 8.87 -9.97
N LEU A 10 -16.08 9.67 -9.14
CA LEU A 10 -17.21 9.27 -8.31
C LEU A 10 -18.53 9.69 -8.99
N ALA A 11 -19.55 8.84 -8.94
CA ALA A 11 -20.83 9.02 -9.61
C ALA A 11 -21.48 10.40 -9.38
N PRO A 12 -22.03 11.07 -10.42
CA PRO A 12 -22.78 12.31 -10.24
C PRO A 12 -24.23 12.07 -9.75
N GLU A 13 -24.65 12.79 -8.71
CA GLU A 13 -26.07 12.97 -8.41
C GLU A 13 -26.77 13.70 -9.59
N LYS A 14 -27.88 13.14 -10.05
CA LYS A 14 -28.67 13.69 -11.16
C LYS A 14 -29.25 15.06 -10.80
N LYS A 15 -28.89 16.12 -11.55
CA LYS A 15 -29.90 17.08 -12.09
C LYS A 15 -29.39 18.09 -13.15
N ARG A 16 -30.13 18.05 -14.28
CA ARG A 16 -30.64 19.13 -15.16
C ARG A 16 -29.68 20.04 -15.95
N LYS A 17 -29.56 19.66 -17.23
CA LYS A 17 -29.62 20.46 -18.48
C LYS A 17 -29.46 21.99 -18.37
N GLY A 18 -28.39 22.49 -18.98
CA GLY A 18 -28.28 23.87 -19.48
C GLY A 18 -27.15 24.00 -20.51
N LYS A 19 -27.49 24.37 -21.75
CA LYS A 19 -26.52 24.70 -22.81
C LYS A 19 -25.80 26.00 -22.48
N ARG A 20 -24.50 26.13 -22.80
CA ARG A 20 -23.98 27.28 -23.59
C ARG A 20 -22.53 27.11 -24.05
N LYS A 21 -22.27 27.79 -25.16
CA LYS A 21 -21.07 27.82 -25.99
C LYS A 21 -19.95 28.66 -25.37
N THR A 22 -18.75 28.28 -25.76
CA THR A 22 -17.47 29.00 -25.88
C THR A 22 -17.55 30.51 -26.04
N TYR A 23 -16.61 31.22 -25.38
CA TYR A 23 -15.72 32.27 -25.91
C TYR A 23 -14.93 32.88 -24.73
N ALA A 24 -13.59 32.88 -24.81
CA ALA A 24 -12.73 34.04 -24.52
C ALA A 24 -11.26 33.66 -24.70
N GLN A 25 -10.67 34.27 -25.72
CA GLN A 25 -9.24 34.30 -26.02
C GLN A 25 -8.58 35.49 -25.30
N LEU A 26 -7.29 35.28 -24.99
CA LEU A 26 -6.18 36.26 -24.91
C LEU A 26 -6.17 37.25 -23.73
N ALA A 27 -5.17 37.15 -22.85
CA ALA A 27 -3.82 37.70 -23.09
C ALA A 27 -3.01 37.72 -21.77
N PHE A 28 -1.94 36.93 -21.70
CA PHE A 28 -0.71 37.34 -21.03
C PHE A 28 0.45 36.97 -21.94
N GLU A 29 0.98 37.99 -22.62
CA GLU A 29 2.29 37.94 -23.23
C GLU A 29 3.34 37.77 -22.12
N GLN A 30 3.82 36.55 -21.95
CA GLN A 30 5.22 36.36 -21.57
C GLN A 30 5.83 35.42 -22.60
N LYS A 31 6.93 35.89 -23.20
CA LYS A 31 7.80 35.13 -24.09
C LYS A 31 7.90 33.68 -23.60
N ALA A 32 7.69 32.74 -24.51
CA ALA A 32 8.03 31.34 -24.28
C ALA A 32 9.39 31.26 -23.59
N PRO A 33 9.52 30.64 -22.41
CA PRO A 33 10.84 30.34 -21.92
C PRO A 33 11.41 29.34 -22.93
N GLU A 34 12.54 29.70 -23.56
CA GLU A 34 13.46 28.71 -24.12
C GLU A 34 13.51 27.55 -23.13
N LYS A 35 13.35 26.30 -23.60
CA LYS A 35 13.44 25.08 -22.78
C LYS A 35 14.49 25.28 -21.69
N GLN A 36 14.02 25.64 -20.50
CA GLN A 36 14.92 25.97 -19.41
C GLN A 36 15.51 24.61 -19.05
N LYS A 37 16.78 24.39 -19.40
CA LYS A 37 17.52 23.21 -18.94
C LYS A 37 17.30 23.17 -17.42
N SER A 38 16.58 22.16 -16.95
CA SER A 38 16.16 22.02 -15.55
C SER A 38 17.28 22.49 -14.63
N LEU A 39 17.03 23.52 -13.83
CA LEU A 39 18.10 24.18 -13.07
C LEU A 39 18.79 23.22 -12.08
N PHE A 40 18.19 22.06 -11.79
CA PHE A 40 18.84 20.92 -11.13
C PHE A 40 18.26 19.60 -11.65
N PRO A 41 18.93 18.86 -12.55
CA PRO A 41 18.51 17.49 -12.85
C PRO A 41 18.77 16.63 -11.60
N CYS A 42 17.71 16.37 -10.82
CA CYS A 42 17.78 15.39 -9.75
C CYS A 42 18.14 14.04 -10.37
N ARG A 43 19.33 13.53 -10.03
CA ARG A 43 19.82 12.26 -10.61
C ARG A 43 19.09 11.10 -9.95
N LYS A 44 18.76 10.07 -10.72
CA LYS A 44 18.27 8.80 -10.14
C LYS A 44 19.32 8.29 -9.15
N GLY A 45 18.90 8.04 -7.91
CA GLY A 45 19.79 7.64 -6.82
C GLY A 45 20.29 8.78 -5.92
N ASP A 46 19.93 10.05 -6.22
CA ASP A 46 20.17 11.17 -5.31
C ASP A 46 19.26 11.04 -4.07
N PRO A 47 19.81 10.98 -2.84
CA PRO A 47 19.02 10.91 -1.60
C PRO A 47 18.03 12.07 -1.43
N LEU A 48 18.33 13.26 -1.97
CA LEU A 48 17.46 14.44 -1.87
C LEU A 48 16.53 14.61 -3.08
N GLY A 49 16.72 13.83 -4.14
CA GLY A 49 15.91 13.90 -5.36
C GLY A 49 14.40 13.83 -5.11
N PRO A 50 13.88 12.86 -4.32
CA PRO A 50 12.46 12.77 -4.02
C PRO A 50 11.91 14.00 -3.28
N PHE A 51 12.70 14.58 -2.37
CA PHE A 51 12.30 15.78 -1.64
C PHE A 51 12.17 16.98 -2.57
N PHE A 52 13.15 17.21 -3.45
CA PHE A 52 13.09 18.31 -4.41
C PHE A 52 11.95 18.15 -5.41
N MET A 53 11.64 16.91 -5.83
CA MET A 53 10.45 16.66 -6.64
C MET A 53 9.16 17.06 -5.89
N ALA A 54 9.00 16.64 -4.64
CA ALA A 54 7.83 16.99 -3.84
C ALA A 54 7.68 18.50 -3.66
N VAL A 55 8.79 19.22 -3.40
CA VAL A 55 8.82 20.68 -3.30
C VAL A 55 8.41 21.34 -4.63
N ALA A 56 8.87 20.81 -5.77
CA ALA A 56 8.50 21.33 -7.08
C ALA A 56 7.02 21.12 -7.43
N LEU A 57 6.41 20.02 -6.96
CA LEU A 57 4.99 19.71 -7.16
C LEU A 57 4.06 20.54 -6.27
N GLN A 58 4.51 20.89 -5.07
CA GLN A 58 3.67 21.48 -4.02
C GLN A 58 2.87 22.72 -4.46
N PRO A 59 3.45 23.71 -5.19
CA PRO A 59 2.70 24.89 -5.61
C PRO A 59 1.54 24.56 -6.56
N ALA A 60 1.74 23.63 -7.49
CA ALA A 60 0.69 23.21 -8.43
C ALA A 60 -0.45 22.50 -7.68
N LEU A 61 -0.11 21.57 -6.79
CA LEU A 61 -1.09 20.85 -5.96
C LEU A 61 -1.92 21.82 -5.10
N GLN A 62 -1.27 22.77 -4.43
CA GLN A 62 -1.96 23.73 -3.56
C GLN A 62 -2.85 24.69 -4.36
N ALA A 63 -2.38 25.18 -5.50
CA ALA A 63 -3.18 26.04 -6.37
C ALA A 63 -4.45 25.32 -6.86
N THR A 64 -4.31 24.07 -7.32
CA THR A 64 -5.46 23.26 -7.75
C THR A 64 -6.43 22.98 -6.59
N LEU A 65 -5.93 22.62 -5.40
CA LEU A 65 -6.79 22.39 -4.23
C LEU A 65 -7.56 23.65 -3.80
N ASN A 66 -6.94 24.83 -3.90
CA ASN A 66 -7.59 26.09 -3.56
C ASN A 66 -8.70 26.47 -4.55
N GLU A 67 -8.52 26.16 -5.84
CA GLU A 67 -9.50 26.43 -6.90
C GLU A 67 -10.63 25.39 -6.95
N HIS A 68 -10.31 24.13 -6.61
CA HIS A 68 -11.21 22.99 -6.71
C HIS A 68 -11.35 22.28 -5.35
N PRO A 69 -11.99 22.91 -4.34
CA PRO A 69 -12.17 22.31 -3.01
C PRO A 69 -13.11 21.08 -3.02
N ASP A 70 -13.87 20.89 -4.11
CA ASP A 70 -14.81 19.79 -4.30
C ASP A 70 -14.14 18.49 -4.79
N VAL A 71 -12.84 18.52 -5.11
CA VAL A 71 -12.07 17.34 -5.47
C VAL A 71 -11.06 17.00 -4.38
N PHE A 72 -10.69 15.73 -4.34
CA PHE A 72 -9.69 15.22 -3.44
C PHE A 72 -8.41 14.88 -4.20
N ILE A 73 -7.27 15.44 -3.79
CA ILE A 73 -5.99 15.24 -4.47
C ILE A 73 -5.01 14.53 -3.54
N MET A 74 -4.45 13.40 -4.00
CA MET A 74 -3.37 12.69 -3.33
C MET A 74 -2.15 12.59 -4.25
N ALA A 75 -0.96 12.86 -3.73
CA ALA A 75 0.27 12.70 -4.49
C ALA A 75 1.27 11.83 -3.70
N TYR A 76 1.80 10.82 -4.37
CA TYR A 76 2.97 10.08 -3.91
C TYR A 76 4.08 10.27 -4.94
N LEU A 77 4.91 11.30 -4.72
CA LEU A 77 5.88 11.77 -5.71
C LEU A 77 5.20 12.03 -7.07
N ASP A 78 5.62 11.36 -8.13
CA ASP A 78 5.10 11.49 -9.49
C ASP A 78 3.75 10.79 -9.74
N ASP A 79 3.25 10.03 -8.76
CA ASP A 79 1.92 9.42 -8.82
C ASP A 79 0.87 10.37 -8.21
N ILE A 80 0.17 11.12 -9.05
CA ILE A 80 -0.86 12.08 -8.64
C ILE A 80 -2.24 11.50 -8.92
N HIS A 81 -3.11 11.57 -7.93
CA HIS A 81 -4.48 11.07 -7.98
C HIS A 81 -5.45 12.21 -7.72
N ILE A 82 -6.44 12.39 -8.59
CA ILE A 82 -7.54 13.35 -8.38
C ILE A 82 -8.84 12.55 -8.33
N LEU A 83 -9.60 12.74 -7.26
CA LEU A 83 -10.78 11.97 -6.92
C LEU A 83 -11.98 12.89 -6.79
N GLY A 84 -13.11 12.57 -7.43
CA GLY A 84 -14.33 13.39 -7.35
C GLY A 84 -15.28 13.19 -8.52
N PRO A 85 -16.35 14.00 -8.65
CA PRO A 85 -17.26 13.93 -9.79
C PRO A 85 -16.55 14.19 -11.15
N PRO A 86 -16.97 13.54 -12.26
CA PRO A 86 -16.31 13.67 -13.57
C PRO A 86 -16.01 15.10 -14.02
N ASP A 87 -17.00 15.98 -13.94
CA ASP A 87 -16.89 17.39 -14.33
C ASP A 87 -15.91 18.17 -13.46
N LYS A 88 -15.91 17.89 -12.15
CA LYS A 88 -15.01 18.51 -11.18
C LYS A 88 -13.58 18.04 -11.32
N VAL A 89 -13.39 16.74 -11.54
CA VAL A 89 -12.06 16.17 -11.78
C VAL A 89 -11.49 16.67 -13.10
N ARG A 90 -12.32 16.83 -14.14
CA ARG A 90 -11.89 17.44 -15.40
C ARG A 90 -11.46 18.89 -15.22
N ALA A 91 -12.23 19.69 -14.48
CA ALA A 91 -11.85 21.07 -14.18
C ALA A 91 -10.52 21.15 -13.40
N ALA A 92 -10.32 20.27 -12.41
CA ALA A 92 -9.06 20.19 -11.67
C ALA A 92 -7.89 19.73 -12.54
N TYR A 93 -8.13 18.80 -13.47
CA TYR A 93 -7.15 18.38 -14.49
C TYR A 93 -6.71 19.56 -15.35
N ASP A 94 -7.66 20.35 -15.87
CA ASP A 94 -7.40 21.51 -16.72
C ASP A 94 -6.62 22.61 -15.98
N THR A 95 -6.73 22.70 -14.64
CA THR A 95 -5.89 23.57 -13.82
C THR A 95 -4.49 22.98 -13.56
N ILE A 96 -4.40 21.73 -13.11
CA ILE A 96 -3.13 21.18 -12.60
C ILE A 96 -2.12 20.91 -13.71
N VAL A 97 -2.56 20.43 -14.87
CA VAL A 97 -1.66 20.01 -15.95
C VAL A 97 -0.82 21.17 -16.49
N PRO A 98 -1.39 22.35 -16.82
CA PRO A 98 -0.59 23.51 -17.22
C PRO A 98 0.41 23.95 -16.15
N LEU A 99 0.05 23.88 -14.86
CA LEU A 99 0.95 24.23 -13.76
C LEU A 99 2.13 23.26 -13.65
N LEU A 100 1.88 21.96 -13.83
CA LEU A 100 2.93 20.94 -13.85
C LEU A 100 3.86 21.13 -15.05
N ILE A 101 3.31 21.47 -16.22
CA ILE A 101 4.10 21.78 -17.43
C ILE A 101 4.97 23.03 -17.20
N ALA A 102 4.41 24.08 -16.59
CA ALA A 102 5.16 25.28 -16.22
C ALA A 102 6.29 24.99 -15.21
N ALA A 103 6.13 23.97 -14.37
CA ALA A 103 7.18 23.47 -13.48
C ALA A 103 8.22 22.57 -14.18
N GLY A 104 8.13 22.37 -15.49
CA GLY A 104 9.06 21.56 -16.29
C GLY A 104 8.79 20.05 -16.24
N LEU A 105 7.55 19.67 -15.91
CA LEU A 105 7.11 18.27 -15.86
C LEU A 105 6.26 17.94 -17.09
N GLU A 106 6.23 16.67 -17.47
CA GLU A 106 5.47 16.20 -18.63
C GLU A 106 4.48 15.12 -18.19
N LEU A 107 3.25 15.20 -18.69
CA LEU A 107 2.25 14.18 -18.46
C LEU A 107 2.55 12.96 -19.34
N ASN A 108 2.56 11.76 -18.76
CA ASN A 108 2.64 10.53 -19.54
C ASN A 108 1.23 9.97 -19.75
N VAL A 109 0.60 10.35 -20.86
CA VAL A 109 -0.77 9.92 -21.17
C VAL A 109 -0.90 8.39 -21.24
N PRO A 110 0.02 7.64 -21.89
CA PRO A 110 -0.09 6.17 -21.93
C PRO A 110 -0.02 5.48 -20.56
N LYS A 111 0.63 6.10 -19.57
CA LYS A 111 0.70 5.58 -18.19
C LYS A 111 -0.38 6.14 -17.28
N SER A 112 -1.01 7.24 -17.67
CA SER A 112 -2.12 7.84 -16.94
C SER A 112 -3.39 7.10 -17.26
N THR A 113 -4.34 7.10 -16.33
CA THR A 113 -5.61 6.40 -16.50
C THR A 113 -6.73 7.20 -15.87
N VAL A 114 -7.91 7.14 -16.48
CA VAL A 114 -9.14 7.58 -15.84
C VAL A 114 -9.98 6.35 -15.49
N PHE A 115 -10.48 6.30 -14.26
CA PHE A 115 -11.26 5.17 -13.77
C PHE A 115 -12.56 5.68 -13.15
N CYS A 116 -13.68 5.15 -13.65
CA CYS A 116 -15.01 5.35 -13.09
C CYS A 116 -15.67 3.99 -12.90
N PRO A 117 -16.17 3.66 -11.70
CA PRO A 117 -16.92 2.42 -11.47
C PRO A 117 -18.16 2.30 -12.37
N ASP A 118 -18.75 3.42 -12.80
CA ASP A 118 -19.97 3.46 -13.59
C ASP A 118 -19.75 3.35 -15.11
N GLY A 119 -18.49 3.30 -15.57
CA GLY A 119 -18.17 3.05 -16.98
C GLY A 119 -17.05 3.94 -17.54
N ALA A 120 -17.23 4.34 -18.80
CA ALA A 120 -16.28 5.19 -19.52
C ALA A 120 -16.39 6.65 -19.06
N CYS A 121 -15.33 7.42 -19.30
CA CYS A 121 -15.17 8.81 -18.87
C CYS A 121 -14.96 9.72 -20.09
N PRO A 122 -16.00 9.97 -20.90
CA PRO A 122 -15.89 10.72 -22.15
C PRO A 122 -15.42 12.16 -21.94
N GLU A 123 -15.51 12.70 -20.72
CA GLU A 123 -14.92 13.97 -20.32
C GLU A 123 -13.40 14.04 -20.52
N PHE A 124 -12.72 12.92 -20.80
CA PHE A 124 -11.28 12.83 -21.05
C PHE A 124 -10.93 12.26 -22.43
N GLU A 125 -11.90 12.09 -23.33
CA GLU A 125 -11.68 11.54 -24.68
C GLU A 125 -10.71 12.39 -25.52
N ASP A 126 -10.72 13.72 -25.32
CA ASP A 126 -9.82 14.67 -25.96
C ASP A 126 -8.38 14.65 -25.41
N VAL A 127 -8.14 13.98 -24.28
CA VAL A 127 -6.81 13.81 -23.71
C VAL A 127 -6.14 12.61 -24.37
N VAL A 128 -5.30 12.91 -25.37
CA VAL A 128 -4.64 11.91 -26.21
C VAL A 128 -3.12 11.94 -26.07
N ASP A 129 -2.48 10.80 -26.36
CA ASP A 129 -1.03 10.71 -26.51
C ASP A 129 -0.54 11.26 -27.87
N GLU A 130 0.77 11.18 -28.11
CA GLU A 130 1.38 11.65 -29.38
C GLU A 130 0.85 10.92 -30.62
N ALA A 131 0.29 9.72 -30.47
CA ALA A 131 -0.30 8.93 -31.54
C ALA A 131 -1.81 9.21 -31.72
N GLY A 132 -2.39 10.11 -30.90
CA GLY A 132 -3.83 10.39 -30.91
C GLY A 132 -4.66 9.35 -30.16
N THR A 133 -4.04 8.50 -29.34
CA THR A 133 -4.75 7.49 -28.55
C THR A 133 -5.28 8.13 -27.27
N PRO A 134 -6.59 8.04 -26.97
CA PRO A 134 -7.15 8.57 -25.72
C PRO A 134 -6.56 7.89 -24.49
N MET A 135 -6.57 8.61 -23.37
CA MET A 135 -6.18 8.06 -22.07
C MET A 135 -6.96 6.77 -21.77
N PRO A 136 -6.29 5.69 -21.29
CA PRO A 136 -6.97 4.48 -20.86
C PRO A 136 -8.13 4.78 -19.88
N GLY A 137 -9.31 4.23 -20.17
CA GLY A 137 -10.53 4.47 -19.39
C GLY A 137 -11.44 5.59 -19.88
N ALA A 138 -10.95 6.49 -20.74
CA ALA A 138 -11.74 7.62 -21.22
C ALA A 138 -12.87 7.16 -22.15
N VAL A 139 -12.54 6.33 -23.14
CA VAL A 139 -13.51 5.81 -24.13
C VAL A 139 -13.97 4.40 -23.78
N VAL A 140 -13.07 3.55 -23.31
CA VAL A 140 -13.34 2.16 -22.97
C VAL A 140 -13.28 2.02 -21.44
N PRO A 141 -14.35 1.54 -20.77
CA PRO A 141 -14.35 1.35 -19.33
C PRO A 141 -13.22 0.44 -18.86
N LEU A 142 -12.63 0.76 -17.72
CA LEU A 142 -11.66 -0.10 -17.05
C LEU A 142 -12.35 -0.89 -15.91
N PRO A 143 -12.12 -2.21 -15.80
CA PRO A 143 -12.67 -3.00 -14.69
C PRO A 143 -12.00 -2.71 -13.34
N GLY A 144 -10.84 -2.05 -13.38
CA GLY A 144 -10.07 -1.62 -12.22
C GLY A 144 -8.72 -1.00 -12.61
N VAL A 145 -8.04 -0.45 -11.61
CA VAL A 145 -6.73 0.19 -11.70
C VAL A 145 -5.84 -0.26 -10.54
N LYS A 146 -4.53 0.02 -10.63
CA LYS A 146 -3.58 -0.27 -9.56
C LYS A 146 -3.08 1.04 -8.94
N VAL A 147 -3.31 1.22 -7.65
CA VAL A 147 -2.90 2.40 -6.87
C VAL A 147 -1.76 1.98 -5.94
N LEU A 148 -0.55 2.50 -6.18
CA LEU A 148 0.65 2.18 -5.38
C LEU A 148 0.89 0.66 -5.18
N GLY A 149 0.55 -0.13 -6.19
CA GLY A 149 0.67 -1.59 -6.14
C GLY A 149 -0.60 -2.32 -5.68
N ILE A 150 -1.59 -1.64 -5.12
CA ILE A 150 -2.85 -2.24 -4.66
C ILE A 150 -3.90 -2.19 -5.78
N PRO A 151 -4.52 -3.33 -6.15
CA PRO A 151 -5.62 -3.36 -7.10
C PRO A 151 -6.90 -2.75 -6.50
N VAL A 152 -7.56 -1.88 -7.24
CA VAL A 152 -8.83 -1.23 -6.90
C VAL A 152 -9.76 -1.33 -8.11
N GLY A 153 -11.00 -1.77 -7.93
CA GLY A 153 -11.93 -1.98 -9.04
C GLY A 153 -13.12 -2.83 -8.62
N SER A 154 -13.72 -3.52 -9.58
CA SER A 154 -14.74 -4.52 -9.28
C SER A 154 -14.15 -5.69 -8.50
N ASP A 155 -14.92 -6.25 -7.57
CA ASP A 155 -14.49 -7.35 -6.69
C ASP A 155 -13.88 -8.52 -7.47
N GLN A 156 -14.53 -8.93 -8.57
CA GLN A 156 -14.04 -10.01 -9.43
C GLN A 156 -12.68 -9.67 -10.05
N TRP A 157 -12.54 -8.45 -10.59
CA TRP A 157 -11.28 -8.02 -11.18
C TRP A 157 -10.17 -7.94 -10.14
N VAL A 158 -10.45 -7.44 -8.93
CA VAL A 158 -9.48 -7.37 -7.83
C VAL A 158 -9.02 -8.77 -7.43
N ALA A 159 -9.94 -9.73 -7.30
CA ALA A 159 -9.62 -11.12 -6.96
C ALA A 159 -8.74 -11.77 -8.03
N ASP A 160 -9.11 -11.65 -9.31
CA ASP A 160 -8.34 -12.18 -10.44
C ASP A 160 -6.95 -11.53 -10.51
N LYS A 161 -6.87 -10.22 -10.29
CA LYS A 161 -5.60 -9.48 -10.28
C LYS A 161 -4.69 -9.92 -9.13
N CYS A 162 -5.25 -10.24 -7.96
CA CYS A 162 -4.47 -10.77 -6.85
C CYS A 162 -3.84 -12.13 -7.19
N VAL A 163 -4.56 -13.01 -7.92
CA VAL A 163 -4.00 -14.27 -8.40
C VAL A 163 -2.88 -14.02 -9.41
N GLU A 164 -3.08 -13.13 -10.39
CA GLU A 164 -2.04 -12.74 -11.35
C GLU A 164 -0.79 -12.22 -10.64
N MET A 165 -0.96 -11.36 -9.63
CA MET A 165 0.14 -10.80 -8.85
C MET A 165 0.87 -11.86 -8.01
N ALA A 166 0.14 -12.86 -7.47
CA ALA A 166 0.74 -13.99 -6.76
C ALA A 166 1.63 -14.82 -7.69
N LEU A 167 1.13 -15.17 -8.88
CA LEU A 167 1.87 -15.92 -9.89
C LEU A 167 3.09 -15.13 -10.39
N ALA A 168 2.94 -13.84 -10.65
CA ALA A 168 4.04 -12.98 -11.06
C ALA A 168 5.11 -12.84 -9.96
N ALA A 169 4.70 -12.75 -8.69
CA ALA A 169 5.62 -12.77 -7.56
C ALA A 169 6.36 -14.12 -7.43
N GLY A 170 5.65 -15.23 -7.68
CA GLY A 170 6.16 -16.60 -7.65
C GLY A 170 7.05 -17.00 -8.82
N ALA A 171 7.13 -16.21 -9.90
CA ALA A 171 7.95 -16.51 -11.07
C ALA A 171 9.46 -16.65 -10.79
N ILE A 172 9.92 -16.23 -9.60
CA ILE A 172 11.30 -16.41 -9.11
C ILE A 172 11.54 -17.80 -8.50
N LEU A 173 10.50 -18.50 -8.04
CA LEU A 173 10.61 -19.74 -7.27
C LEU A 173 11.33 -20.87 -8.05
N PRO A 174 11.01 -21.15 -9.34
CA PRO A 174 11.73 -22.17 -10.09
C PRO A 174 13.21 -21.85 -10.32
N LYS A 175 13.61 -20.57 -10.17
CA LYS A 175 15.02 -20.16 -10.27
C LYS A 175 15.78 -20.45 -8.98
N LEU A 176 15.11 -20.46 -7.83
CA LEU A 176 15.72 -20.84 -6.56
C LEU A 176 16.12 -22.32 -6.57
N ALA A 177 15.26 -23.18 -7.10
CA ALA A 177 15.52 -24.62 -7.24
C ALA A 177 16.77 -24.96 -8.07
N ARG A 178 17.28 -24.03 -8.88
CA ARG A 178 18.48 -24.21 -9.71
C ARG A 178 19.79 -23.89 -8.97
N LEU A 179 19.71 -23.41 -7.74
CA LEU A 179 20.89 -23.12 -6.93
C LEU A 179 21.36 -24.41 -6.23
N ASP A 180 22.66 -24.57 -6.04
CA ASP A 180 23.19 -25.81 -5.46
C ASP A 180 23.16 -25.86 -3.92
N ASP A 181 22.95 -24.70 -3.26
CA ASP A 181 23.02 -24.57 -1.80
C ASP A 181 21.62 -24.34 -1.18
N PRO A 182 21.08 -25.32 -0.42
CA PRO A 182 19.76 -25.21 0.22
C PRO A 182 19.64 -24.06 1.22
N GLN A 183 20.73 -23.66 1.89
CA GLN A 183 20.70 -22.53 2.82
C GLN A 183 20.55 -21.22 2.04
N VAL A 184 21.28 -21.06 0.93
CA VAL A 184 21.12 -19.91 0.04
C VAL A 184 19.71 -19.87 -0.54
N GLN A 185 19.18 -21.00 -1.00
CA GLN A 185 17.80 -21.10 -1.48
C GLN A 185 16.80 -20.64 -0.42
N LEU A 186 16.92 -21.16 0.82
CA LEU A 186 16.03 -20.80 1.93
C LEU A 186 16.11 -19.31 2.28
N LEU A 187 17.31 -18.73 2.29
CA LEU A 187 17.50 -17.30 2.57
C LEU A 187 16.85 -16.44 1.48
N LEU A 188 17.02 -16.79 0.21
CA LEU A 188 16.38 -16.08 -0.91
C LEU A 188 14.86 -16.28 -0.92
N LEU A 189 14.38 -17.48 -0.60
CA LEU A 189 12.96 -17.77 -0.46
C LEU A 189 12.35 -16.85 0.61
N ARG A 190 13.01 -16.75 1.78
CA ARG A 190 12.54 -15.96 2.92
C ARG A 190 12.65 -14.45 2.72
N PHE A 191 13.79 -13.94 2.27
CA PHE A 191 14.06 -12.50 2.23
C PHE A 191 13.78 -11.85 0.88
N CYS A 192 13.61 -12.63 -0.18
CA CYS A 192 13.45 -12.09 -1.53
C CYS A 192 12.17 -12.54 -2.22
N ALA A 193 11.78 -13.82 -2.15
CA ALA A 193 10.59 -14.31 -2.83
C ALA A 193 9.30 -14.09 -2.02
N HIS A 194 9.28 -14.57 -0.78
CA HIS A 194 8.15 -14.43 0.15
C HIS A 194 7.63 -12.99 0.29
N PRO A 195 8.44 -11.95 0.57
CA PRO A 195 7.93 -10.62 0.83
C PRO A 195 7.29 -9.92 -0.39
N ARG A 196 7.48 -10.42 -1.62
CA ARG A 196 7.01 -9.76 -2.85
C ARG A 196 5.49 -9.62 -2.91
N PHE A 197 4.76 -10.57 -2.34
CA PHE A 197 3.30 -10.58 -2.32
C PHE A 197 2.72 -9.96 -1.04
N MET A 198 3.48 -10.01 0.07
CA MET A 198 2.99 -9.69 1.41
C MET A 198 2.49 -8.26 1.61
N HIS A 199 2.83 -7.32 0.72
CA HIS A 199 2.27 -5.97 0.77
C HIS A 199 0.75 -5.93 0.49
N LEU A 200 0.22 -6.87 -0.31
CA LEU A 200 -1.21 -6.93 -0.63
C LEU A 200 -2.08 -7.28 0.59
N VAL A 201 -1.55 -8.07 1.53
CA VAL A 201 -2.18 -8.42 2.82
C VAL A 201 -2.61 -7.17 3.60
N ARG A 202 -1.94 -6.04 3.37
CA ARG A 202 -2.21 -4.77 4.04
C ARG A 202 -3.19 -3.86 3.30
N GLY A 203 -3.40 -4.06 2.01
CA GLY A 203 -4.14 -3.13 1.15
C GLY A 203 -5.39 -3.71 0.50
N VAL A 204 -5.52 -5.04 0.42
CA VAL A 204 -6.66 -5.70 -0.23
C VAL A 204 -7.57 -6.34 0.84
N PRO A 205 -8.90 -6.18 0.76
CA PRO A 205 -9.84 -6.88 1.63
C PRO A 205 -9.59 -8.40 1.63
N PRO A 206 -9.59 -9.07 2.80
CA PRO A 206 -9.18 -10.47 2.89
C PRO A 206 -9.97 -11.44 2.00
N HIS A 207 -11.27 -11.19 1.81
CA HIS A 207 -12.13 -12.02 0.97
C HIS A 207 -11.76 -11.92 -0.52
N LEU A 208 -11.31 -10.75 -1.00
CA LEU A 208 -10.83 -10.56 -2.37
C LEU A 208 -9.41 -11.10 -2.56
N LEU A 209 -8.58 -11.03 -1.52
CA LEU A 209 -7.20 -11.54 -1.55
C LEU A 209 -7.12 -13.07 -1.47
N ALA A 210 -8.16 -13.74 -0.99
CA ALA A 210 -8.14 -15.15 -0.57
C ALA A 210 -7.48 -16.10 -1.58
N HIS A 211 -7.89 -16.06 -2.85
CA HIS A 211 -7.33 -16.94 -3.89
C HIS A 211 -5.88 -16.59 -4.23
N GLY A 212 -5.52 -15.31 -4.28
CA GLY A 212 -4.14 -14.88 -4.50
C GLY A 212 -3.21 -15.26 -3.34
N ALA A 213 -3.69 -15.10 -2.10
CA ALA A 213 -2.96 -15.51 -0.91
C ALA A 213 -2.73 -17.03 -0.87
N LEU A 214 -3.73 -17.83 -1.22
CA LEU A 214 -3.58 -19.29 -1.32
C LEU A 214 -2.57 -19.67 -2.40
N ALA A 215 -2.64 -19.07 -3.59
CA ALA A 215 -1.69 -19.32 -4.67
C ALA A 215 -0.25 -18.95 -4.26
N HIS A 216 -0.07 -17.83 -3.55
CA HIS A 216 1.22 -17.45 -3.00
C HIS A 216 1.72 -18.47 -1.96
N ASP A 217 0.89 -18.81 -0.97
CA ASP A 217 1.26 -19.73 0.11
C ASP A 217 1.64 -21.10 -0.45
N ASN A 218 0.88 -21.63 -1.42
CA ASN A 218 1.19 -22.91 -2.09
C ASN A 218 2.56 -22.86 -2.79
N GLY A 219 2.83 -21.83 -3.58
CA GLY A 219 4.13 -21.71 -4.27
C GLY A 219 5.31 -21.63 -3.29
N ILE A 220 5.13 -20.94 -2.16
CA ILE A 220 6.16 -20.89 -1.10
C ILE A 220 6.37 -22.26 -0.46
N GLN A 221 5.30 -23.02 -0.18
CA GLN A 221 5.42 -24.36 0.41
C GLN A 221 6.02 -25.37 -0.57
N GLU A 222 5.63 -25.34 -1.84
CA GLU A 222 6.21 -26.17 -2.91
C GLU A 222 7.71 -25.91 -3.04
N CYS A 223 8.12 -24.64 -3.11
CA CYS A 223 9.53 -24.27 -3.16
C CYS A 223 10.27 -24.71 -1.88
N LEU A 224 9.66 -24.55 -0.70
CA LEU A 224 10.26 -25.03 0.56
C LEU A 224 10.45 -26.55 0.57
N GLN A 225 9.50 -27.31 0.03
CA GLN A 225 9.61 -28.76 -0.10
C GLN A 225 10.82 -29.15 -0.96
N GLU A 226 11.02 -28.47 -2.08
CA GLU A 226 12.19 -28.66 -2.95
C GLU A 226 13.49 -28.32 -2.22
N VAL A 227 13.53 -27.19 -1.51
CA VAL A 227 14.68 -26.77 -0.69
C VAL A 227 15.03 -27.81 0.38
N ALA A 228 14.00 -28.40 1.00
CA ALA A 228 14.18 -29.45 2.01
C ALA A 228 14.61 -30.80 1.40
N GLY A 229 14.63 -30.93 0.07
CA GLY A 229 14.89 -32.20 -0.63
C GLY A 229 13.87 -33.28 -0.30
N SER A 230 12.65 -32.90 0.09
CA SER A 230 11.63 -33.85 0.53
C SER A 230 10.93 -34.48 -0.66
N PRO A 231 10.98 -35.83 -0.82
CA PRO A 231 10.27 -36.52 -1.90
C PRO A 231 8.75 -36.55 -1.67
N TYR A 232 8.27 -36.15 -0.49
CA TYR A 232 6.87 -36.11 -0.12
C TYR A 232 6.43 -34.69 0.25
N PRO A 233 5.14 -34.36 0.08
CA PRO A 233 4.57 -33.12 0.60
C PRO A 233 4.90 -32.92 2.07
N LEU A 234 5.21 -31.68 2.44
CA LEU A 234 5.42 -31.32 3.84
C LEU A 234 4.13 -31.58 4.63
N GLY A 235 4.25 -32.30 5.76
CA GLY A 235 3.11 -32.53 6.65
C GLY A 235 2.60 -31.23 7.28
N GLU A 236 1.37 -31.24 7.77
CA GLU A 236 0.71 -30.06 8.35
C GLU A 236 1.53 -29.39 9.46
N GLU A 237 2.19 -30.19 10.32
CA GLU A 237 3.05 -29.69 11.39
C GLU A 237 4.30 -28.98 10.86
N ALA A 238 4.93 -29.52 9.81
CA ALA A 238 6.10 -28.92 9.18
C ALA A 238 5.73 -27.60 8.49
N VAL A 239 4.57 -27.55 7.82
CA VAL A 239 4.01 -26.33 7.24
C VAL A 239 3.69 -25.31 8.33
N ALA A 240 3.05 -25.72 9.43
CA ALA A 240 2.76 -24.82 10.54
C ALA A 240 4.03 -24.23 11.13
N LEU A 241 5.05 -25.06 11.38
CA LEU A 241 6.35 -24.64 11.91
C LEU A 241 7.09 -23.69 10.95
N SER A 242 7.11 -23.98 9.65
CA SER A 242 7.79 -23.13 8.65
C SER A 242 7.23 -21.71 8.62
N GLN A 243 5.94 -21.56 8.89
CA GLN A 243 5.26 -20.28 8.86
C GLN A 243 5.39 -19.46 10.16
N LEU A 244 5.91 -20.05 11.24
CA LEU A 244 6.15 -19.32 12.49
C LEU A 244 7.34 -18.34 12.34
N PRO A 245 7.36 -17.23 13.10
CA PRO A 245 8.53 -16.37 13.20
C PRO A 245 9.77 -17.15 13.68
N THR A 246 10.97 -16.74 13.25
CA THR A 246 12.22 -17.39 13.69
C THR A 246 12.47 -17.32 15.18
N ARG A 247 11.99 -16.27 15.86
CA ARG A 247 12.06 -16.18 17.33
C ARG A 247 11.28 -17.29 18.04
N TRP A 248 10.40 -17.99 17.34
CA TRP A 248 9.60 -19.12 17.82
C TRP A 248 10.06 -20.45 17.20
N GLY A 249 11.25 -20.48 16.58
CA GLY A 249 11.80 -21.68 15.95
C GLY A 249 11.29 -21.99 14.54
N GLY A 250 10.48 -21.12 13.94
CA GLY A 250 10.02 -21.28 12.56
C GLY A 250 10.96 -20.72 11.50
N LEU A 251 10.56 -20.76 10.23
CA LEU A 251 11.34 -20.24 9.10
C LEU A 251 10.97 -18.81 8.68
N GLY A 252 9.92 -18.24 9.28
CA GLY A 252 9.42 -16.91 8.96
C GLY A 252 8.69 -16.82 7.61
N LEU A 253 8.29 -17.95 7.03
CA LEU A 253 7.55 -18.03 5.77
C LEU A 253 6.05 -17.93 6.04
N SER A 254 5.61 -16.83 6.65
CA SER A 254 4.24 -16.70 7.16
C SER A 254 3.18 -16.84 6.08
N SER A 255 2.08 -17.53 6.39
CA SER A 255 0.92 -17.65 5.49
C SER A 255 0.25 -16.28 5.27
N ALA A 256 0.19 -15.87 4.00
CA ALA A 256 -0.53 -14.67 3.57
C ALA A 256 -2.03 -14.80 3.87
N GLN A 257 -2.62 -15.99 3.69
CA GLN A 257 -4.04 -16.22 3.95
C GLN A 257 -4.37 -16.01 5.43
N ARG A 258 -3.55 -16.58 6.32
CA ARG A 258 -3.72 -16.40 7.77
C ARG A 258 -3.49 -14.96 8.21
N LEU A 259 -2.54 -14.26 7.58
CA LEU A 259 -2.20 -12.89 7.95
C LEU A 259 -3.16 -11.84 7.36
N ALA A 260 -3.87 -12.13 6.26
CA ALA A 260 -4.69 -11.16 5.55
C ALA A 260 -5.67 -10.39 6.44
N PRO A 261 -6.48 -11.04 7.31
CA PRO A 261 -7.41 -10.31 8.17
C PRO A 261 -6.71 -9.33 9.11
N ALA A 262 -5.68 -9.79 9.82
CA ALA A 262 -4.94 -8.98 10.78
C ALA A 262 -4.12 -7.87 10.09
N GLY A 263 -3.51 -8.16 8.94
CA GLY A 263 -2.75 -7.20 8.16
C GLY A 263 -3.61 -6.07 7.61
N TRP A 264 -4.78 -6.40 7.06
CA TRP A 264 -5.73 -5.42 6.54
C TRP A 264 -6.30 -4.53 7.64
N LEU A 265 -6.74 -5.12 8.75
CA LEU A 265 -7.23 -4.37 9.92
C LEU A 265 -6.14 -3.50 10.55
N GLY A 266 -4.94 -4.05 10.71
CA GLY A 266 -3.79 -3.35 11.28
C GLY A 266 -3.40 -2.11 10.46
N SER A 267 -3.48 -2.19 9.12
CA SER A 267 -3.27 -1.02 8.26
C SER A 267 -4.26 0.09 8.56
N TRP A 268 -5.57 -0.22 8.58
CA TRP A 268 -6.59 0.78 8.89
C TRP A 268 -6.39 1.40 10.26
N ALA A 269 -6.16 0.57 11.29
CA ALA A 269 -5.89 1.07 12.64
C ALA A 269 -4.66 1.99 12.70
N GLN A 270 -3.61 1.71 11.92
CA GLN A 270 -2.39 2.51 11.89
C GLN A 270 -2.59 3.89 11.26
N VAL A 271 -3.45 4.01 10.25
CA VAL A 271 -3.55 5.24 9.44
C VAL A 271 -4.83 6.03 9.69
N TRP A 272 -5.91 5.42 10.20
CA TRP A 272 -7.24 6.04 10.27
C TRP A 272 -7.23 7.40 10.96
N GLY A 273 -6.65 7.49 12.16
CA GLY A 273 -6.59 8.74 12.92
C GLY A 273 -5.87 9.87 12.17
N LYS A 274 -4.81 9.57 11.40
CA LYS A 274 -4.13 10.57 10.57
C LYS A 274 -4.92 10.90 9.30
N MET A 275 -5.54 9.89 8.69
CA MET A 275 -6.33 10.06 7.47
C MET A 275 -7.48 11.02 7.68
N VAL A 276 -8.25 10.90 8.77
CA VAL A 276 -9.38 11.79 9.04
C VAL A 276 -8.95 13.21 9.42
N VAL A 277 -7.76 13.39 10.02
CA VAL A 277 -7.21 14.71 10.32
C VAL A 277 -6.73 15.40 9.05
N LEU A 278 -6.01 14.67 8.19
CA LEU A 278 -5.48 15.21 6.94
C LEU A 278 -6.58 15.39 5.90
N PHE A 279 -7.59 14.52 5.92
CA PHE A 279 -8.63 14.43 4.91
C PHE A 279 -10.01 14.26 5.55
N PRO A 280 -10.59 15.32 6.13
CA PRO A 280 -11.85 15.25 6.87
C PRO A 280 -13.01 14.65 6.06
N ALA A 281 -13.06 14.89 4.76
CA ALA A 281 -14.08 14.34 3.86
C ALA A 281 -14.13 12.79 3.83
N VAL A 282 -13.02 12.11 4.12
CA VAL A 282 -12.95 10.64 4.17
C VAL A 282 -13.80 10.09 5.33
N ARG A 283 -13.97 10.86 6.41
CA ARG A 283 -14.81 10.47 7.56
C ARG A 283 -16.26 10.24 7.12
N ASP A 284 -16.79 11.13 6.29
CA ASP A 284 -18.18 11.06 5.84
C ASP A 284 -18.41 9.93 4.83
N MET A 285 -17.37 9.55 4.08
CA MET A 285 -17.42 8.43 3.13
C MET A 285 -17.39 7.06 3.82
N LEU A 286 -16.82 6.97 5.03
CA LEU A 286 -16.64 5.72 5.76
C LEU A 286 -17.21 5.83 7.19
N PRO A 287 -18.53 6.08 7.35
CA PRO A 287 -19.12 6.38 8.65
C PRO A 287 -19.03 5.20 9.64
N HIS A 288 -18.91 3.97 9.13
CA HIS A 288 -18.76 2.75 9.93
C HIS A 288 -17.39 2.64 10.64
N LEU A 289 -16.42 3.48 10.28
CA LEU A 289 -15.12 3.56 10.95
C LEU A 289 -15.09 4.57 12.12
N GLY A 290 -16.17 5.31 12.37
CA GLY A 290 -16.30 6.19 13.55
C GLY A 290 -15.36 7.39 13.60
N ALA A 291 -15.45 8.21 14.66
CA ALA A 291 -14.59 9.38 14.84
C ALA A 291 -13.22 8.97 15.43
N PRO A 292 -12.13 9.71 15.14
CA PRO A 292 -10.82 9.45 15.75
C PRO A 292 -10.86 9.61 17.28
N GLU A 293 -11.74 10.45 17.83
CA GLU A 293 -11.91 10.63 19.28
C GLU A 293 -12.56 9.42 19.97
N ASP A 294 -13.26 8.56 19.22
CA ASP A 294 -13.80 7.28 19.72
C ASP A 294 -12.70 6.19 19.90
N THR A 295 -11.44 6.51 19.52
CA THR A 295 -10.30 5.58 19.60
C THR A 295 -9.56 5.62 20.93
N GLU A 296 -9.80 6.61 21.80
CA GLU A 296 -9.09 6.65 23.10
C GLU A 296 -9.59 5.62 24.11
N VAL A 297 -10.83 5.12 24.04
CA VAL A 297 -11.27 4.00 24.89
C VAL A 297 -12.40 3.21 24.20
N GLY A 298 -12.06 2.05 23.63
CA GLY A 298 -12.98 0.89 23.56
C GLY A 298 -14.27 0.97 22.72
N GLY A 299 -14.49 2.01 21.89
CA GLY A 299 -15.76 2.20 21.17
C GLY A 299 -15.80 1.76 19.69
N HIS A 300 -14.66 1.56 19.03
CA HIS A 300 -14.65 1.34 17.57
C HIS A 300 -15.05 -0.11 17.20
N PRO A 301 -15.90 -0.35 16.18
CA PRO A 301 -16.24 -1.70 15.71
C PRO A 301 -15.03 -2.58 15.32
N LEU A 302 -14.02 -1.99 14.67
CA LEU A 302 -12.74 -2.63 14.40
C LEU A 302 -11.89 -2.83 15.66
N ALA A 303 -11.98 -1.94 16.66
CA ALA A 303 -11.31 -2.13 17.95
C ALA A 303 -11.97 -3.23 18.78
N ALA A 304 -13.30 -3.37 18.76
CA ALA A 304 -14.01 -4.48 19.41
C ALA A 304 -13.69 -5.81 18.73
N GLY A 305 -13.70 -5.86 17.39
CA GLY A 305 -13.29 -7.04 16.63
C GLY A 305 -11.81 -7.39 16.82
N LEU A 306 -10.92 -6.40 16.86
CA LEU A 306 -9.50 -6.59 17.16
C LEU A 306 -9.29 -7.01 18.62
N THR A 307 -10.04 -6.45 19.57
CA THR A 307 -10.00 -6.84 20.99
C THR A 307 -10.47 -8.27 21.17
N ALA A 308 -11.58 -8.66 20.56
CA ALA A 308 -12.09 -10.03 20.56
C ALA A 308 -11.10 -11.02 19.90
N ALA A 309 -10.48 -10.64 18.77
CA ALA A 309 -9.44 -11.45 18.13
C ALA A 309 -8.18 -11.55 19.02
N MET A 310 -7.79 -10.48 19.69
CA MET A 310 -6.66 -10.48 20.63
C MET A 310 -6.98 -11.27 21.90
N GLU A 311 -8.22 -11.28 22.37
CA GLU A 311 -8.72 -12.15 23.43
C GLU A 311 -8.71 -13.61 23.02
N ASP A 312 -9.09 -13.94 21.78
CA ASP A 312 -9.01 -15.31 21.27
C ASP A 312 -7.55 -15.77 21.07
N VAL A 313 -6.65 -14.87 20.63
CA VAL A 313 -5.20 -15.13 20.60
C VAL A 313 -4.64 -15.32 22.03
N ARG A 314 -5.09 -14.53 23.02
CA ARG A 314 -4.73 -14.74 24.43
C ARG A 314 -5.30 -16.07 24.95
N GLY A 315 -6.51 -16.44 24.54
CA GLY A 315 -7.15 -17.72 24.83
C GLY A 315 -6.45 -18.91 24.17
N ALA A 316 -5.82 -18.70 23.00
CA ALA A 316 -5.01 -19.70 22.33
C ALA A 316 -3.84 -20.16 23.19
N ARG A 317 -3.30 -19.32 24.09
CA ARG A 317 -2.30 -19.73 25.08
C ARG A 317 -2.83 -20.83 25.99
N ALA A 318 -4.06 -20.69 26.50
CA ALA A 318 -4.67 -21.71 27.37
C ALA A 318 -4.90 -23.02 26.59
N ARG A 319 -5.27 -22.94 25.32
CA ARG A 319 -5.42 -24.10 24.43
C ARG A 319 -4.08 -24.79 24.14
N VAL A 320 -3.01 -24.02 23.91
CA VAL A 320 -1.65 -24.54 23.70
C VAL A 320 -1.10 -25.17 24.98
N VAL A 321 -1.31 -24.54 26.14
CA VAL A 321 -0.91 -25.10 27.45
C VAL A 321 -1.72 -26.36 27.79
N ALA A 322 -3.00 -26.44 27.39
CA ALA A 322 -3.80 -27.64 27.55
C ALA A 322 -3.38 -28.77 26.60
N ALA A 323 -2.90 -28.43 25.39
CA ALA A 323 -2.42 -29.39 24.39
C ALA A 323 -0.99 -29.87 24.67
N LEU A 324 -0.14 -29.03 25.28
CA LEU A 324 1.15 -29.43 25.84
C LEU A 324 0.88 -30.19 27.13
N GLY A 325 0.87 -31.53 27.06
CA GLY A 325 0.75 -32.39 28.24
C GLY A 325 1.66 -31.94 29.40
N VAL A 326 1.23 -32.24 30.64
CA VAL A 326 1.89 -31.85 31.89
C VAL A 326 3.40 -32.14 31.81
N GLY A 327 4.23 -31.10 31.67
CA GLY A 327 5.68 -31.22 31.67
C GLY A 327 6.46 -30.22 30.81
N HIS A 328 5.84 -29.54 29.84
CA HIS A 328 6.53 -28.54 29.02
C HIS A 328 6.18 -27.11 29.44
N SER A 329 7.18 -26.39 29.95
CA SER A 329 7.05 -24.97 30.25
C SER A 329 7.25 -24.13 28.99
N VAL A 330 6.39 -23.13 28.78
CA VAL A 330 6.58 -22.12 27.73
C VAL A 330 7.79 -21.27 28.11
N PRO A 331 8.83 -21.16 27.26
CA PRO A 331 10.00 -20.33 27.50
C PRO A 331 9.63 -18.90 27.95
N GLU A 332 10.35 -18.36 28.92
CA GLU A 332 10.11 -17.02 29.49
C GLU A 332 10.04 -15.94 28.39
N SER A 333 10.82 -16.09 27.31
CA SER A 333 10.88 -15.20 26.14
C SER A 333 9.63 -15.21 25.25
N LEU A 334 8.74 -16.20 25.42
CA LEU A 334 7.48 -16.35 24.71
C LEU A 334 6.28 -15.90 25.55
N ARG A 335 6.50 -15.47 26.80
CA ARG A 335 5.44 -14.92 27.66
C ARG A 335 5.05 -13.54 27.14
N VAL A 336 3.81 -13.42 26.66
CA VAL A 336 3.21 -12.10 26.38
C VAL A 336 3.01 -11.39 27.74
N PRO A 337 3.40 -10.12 27.90
CA PRO A 337 3.13 -9.37 29.12
C PRO A 337 1.63 -9.40 29.46
N GLU A 338 1.28 -9.70 30.71
CA GLU A 338 -0.13 -9.82 31.15
C GLU A 338 -0.91 -8.50 31.04
N ALA A 339 -0.20 -7.37 31.02
CA ALA A 339 -0.76 -6.08 30.67
C ALA A 339 -0.43 -5.75 29.21
N ALA A 340 -1.45 -5.43 28.42
CA ALA A 340 -1.23 -4.67 27.19
C ALA A 340 -0.41 -3.42 27.55
N PRO A 341 0.63 -3.03 26.79
CA PRO A 341 1.09 -1.66 26.88
C PRO A 341 -0.15 -0.80 26.60
N VAL A 342 -0.59 -0.06 27.62
CA VAL A 342 -1.53 1.04 27.41
C VAL A 342 -0.83 1.91 26.38
N TRP A 343 -1.37 1.99 25.17
CA TRP A 343 -0.93 2.98 24.18
C TRP A 343 -1.34 4.34 24.73
N GLY A 344 -0.55 4.85 25.67
CA GLY A 344 -0.66 6.22 26.14
C GLY A 344 -0.45 7.14 24.95
N GLY A 345 -1.36 8.10 24.79
CA GLY A 345 -1.26 9.12 23.75
C GLY A 345 0.15 9.69 23.65
N PHE A 346 0.52 10.12 22.44
CA PHE A 346 1.79 10.79 22.16
C PHE A 346 1.86 12.11 22.95
N GLY A 347 2.21 12.01 24.23
CA GLY A 347 2.41 13.10 25.18
C GLY A 347 3.74 12.93 25.88
N SER A 348 4.75 13.63 25.36
CA SER A 348 5.97 14.07 26.05
C SER A 348 6.55 13.16 27.15
N SER A 349 7.08 11.99 26.81
CA SER A 349 8.25 11.40 27.49
C SER A 349 8.73 10.16 26.73
N GLN A 350 9.65 10.35 25.78
CA GLN A 350 10.44 9.22 25.29
C GLN A 350 11.34 8.72 26.43
N PRO A 351 11.38 7.42 26.74
CA PRO A 351 12.51 6.86 27.46
C PRO A 351 13.74 7.06 26.57
N THR A 352 14.68 7.84 27.07
CA THR A 352 15.94 8.22 26.44
C THR A 352 16.64 7.04 25.76
N ARG A 353 17.05 7.29 24.52
CA ARG A 353 17.93 6.54 23.59
C ARG A 353 19.34 6.21 24.15
N GLN A 354 19.46 5.96 25.46
CA GLN A 354 20.74 5.80 26.15
C GLN A 354 21.05 4.33 26.47
N LYS A 355 20.06 3.42 26.41
CA LYS A 355 20.26 1.96 26.57
C LYS A 355 20.68 1.23 25.28
N GLU A 356 20.43 1.81 24.11
CA GLU A 356 20.85 1.20 22.82
C GLU A 356 22.32 1.52 22.47
N LEU A 357 22.88 2.62 23.00
CA LEU A 357 24.29 2.97 22.81
C LEU A 357 25.25 2.14 23.68
N THR A 358 24.83 1.70 24.87
CA THR A 358 25.64 0.84 25.75
C THR A 358 25.75 -0.60 25.22
N ASN A 359 24.75 -1.11 24.49
CA ASN A 359 24.83 -2.43 23.86
C ASN A 359 25.71 -2.43 22.59
N TYR A 360 25.82 -1.29 21.90
CA TYR A 360 26.72 -1.16 20.74
C TYR A 360 28.20 -1.09 21.16
N GLN A 361 28.49 -0.47 22.31
CA GLN A 361 29.86 -0.37 22.84
C GLN A 361 30.40 -1.67 23.44
N HIS A 362 29.54 -2.52 24.03
CA HIS A 362 29.96 -3.86 24.50
C HIS A 362 30.22 -4.84 23.35
N GLY A 363 29.54 -4.68 22.20
CA GLY A 363 29.77 -5.50 21.00
C GLY A 363 31.11 -5.23 20.30
N GLN A 364 31.67 -4.03 20.41
CA GLN A 364 32.98 -3.70 19.81
C GLN A 364 34.18 -4.17 20.65
N ALA A 365 34.02 -4.35 21.96
CA ALA A 365 35.09 -4.90 22.81
C ALA A 365 35.32 -6.41 22.59
N ALA A 366 34.33 -7.14 22.07
CA ALA A 366 34.42 -8.58 21.80
C ALA A 366 35.12 -8.92 20.46
N PHE A 367 35.36 -7.93 19.58
CA PHE A 367 36.00 -8.12 18.27
C PHE A 367 37.45 -7.60 18.18
N ALA A 368 38.02 -7.09 19.28
CA ALA A 368 39.41 -6.64 19.34
C ALA A 368 40.37 -7.67 19.98
N GLY A 369 39.92 -8.92 20.16
CA GLY A 369 40.67 -9.99 20.83
C GLY A 369 40.74 -11.32 20.07
N LEU A 370 40.52 -11.31 18.75
CA LEU A 370 40.79 -12.44 17.84
C LEU A 370 41.66 -11.97 16.68
#